data_AF-A0A367M2D8-F1
#
_entry.id   AF-A0A367M2D8-F1
#
_cell.length_a   1.000
_cell.length_b   1.000
_cell.length_c   1.000
_cell.angle_alpha   90.00
_cell.angle_beta   90.00
_cell.angle_gamma   90.00
#
_symmetry.space_group_name_H-M   'P 1'
#
loop_
_entity.id
_entity.type
_entity.pdbx_description
1 polymer ?
#
loop_
_entity_poly.entity_id
_entity_poly.type
_entity_poly.pdbx_seq_one_letter_code
_entity_poly.pdbx_strand_id
1 'polypeptide(L)'
;MEFFAAFSLFSLGLYSALGIAALIALYLTSYGARCADSWLKGQPMPTDRVKPHIAIAALLGLIAGSFVQGIIEENAECNARGQNLPTCLFERLQQQ
;
A
#
# COMPACT_ATOMS: atom_id res chain seq x y z
N MET A 1 -8.48 5.23 -21.75
CA MET A 1 -7.11 5.54 -21.29
C MET A 1 -7.13 5.69 -19.76
N GLU A 2 -7.69 4.70 -19.05
CA GLU A 2 -7.98 4.78 -17.61
C GLU A 2 -6.73 4.58 -16.73
N PHE A 3 -5.70 3.92 -17.26
CA PHE A 3 -4.52 3.51 -16.50
C PHE A 3 -3.65 4.70 -16.08
N PHE A 4 -3.61 5.77 -16.89
CA PHE A 4 -2.86 6.99 -16.56
C PHE A 4 -3.58 7.88 -15.55
N ALA A 5 -4.92 7.82 -15.50
CA ALA A 5 -5.71 8.57 -14.53
C ALA A 5 -5.44 8.08 -13.10
N ALA A 6 -5.24 6.78 -12.91
CA ALA A 6 -4.83 6.18 -11.64
C ALA A 6 -3.45 6.66 -11.18
N PHE A 7 -2.52 6.93 -12.10
CA PHE A 7 -1.21 7.50 -11.76
C PHE A 7 -1.28 8.98 -11.34
N SER A 8 -2.35 9.71 -11.69
CA SER A 8 -2.53 11.10 -11.22
C SER A 8 -2.83 11.19 -9.72
N LEU A 9 -3.36 10.11 -9.14
CA LEU A 9 -3.58 9.93 -7.70
C LEU A 9 -2.32 9.44 -6.97
N PHE A 10 -1.19 9.33 -7.65
CA PHE A 10 0.03 8.85 -7.03
C PHE A 10 0.74 10.00 -6.32
N SER A 11 0.56 10.10 -5.01
CA SER A 11 1.23 11.10 -4.17
C SER A 11 2.22 10.42 -3.24
N LEU A 12 3.45 10.95 -3.19
CA LEU A 12 4.50 10.44 -2.29
C LEU A 12 4.46 11.22 -0.98
N GLY A 13 4.53 10.52 0.14
CA GLY A 13 4.57 11.12 1.46
C GLY A 13 4.32 10.12 2.59
N LEU A 14 3.74 10.57 3.70
CA LEU A 14 3.70 9.79 4.94
C LEU A 14 3.03 8.43 4.77
N TYR A 15 1.95 8.35 3.99
CA TYR A 15 1.21 7.10 3.78
C TYR A 15 1.97 6.12 2.89
N SER A 16 2.81 6.58 1.96
CA SER A 16 3.73 5.71 1.21
C SER A 16 4.78 5.05 2.11
N ALA A 17 5.37 5.81 3.05
CA ALA A 17 6.32 5.29 4.01
C ALA A 17 5.66 4.31 5.00
N LEU A 18 4.45 4.64 5.48
CA LEU A 18 3.64 3.74 6.31
C LEU A 18 3.23 2.48 5.56
N GLY A 19 2.88 2.58 4.27
CA GLY A 19 2.55 1.44 3.42
C GLY A 19 3.72 0.46 3.29
N ILE A 20 4.93 0.97 3.04
CA ILE A 20 6.16 0.16 3.05
C ILE A 20 6.33 -0.54 4.40
N ALA A 21 6.32 0.23 5.49
CA ALA A 21 6.55 -0.29 6.83
C ALA A 21 5.52 -1.36 7.22
N ALA A 22 4.24 -1.13 6.92
CA ALA A 22 3.15 -2.05 7.20
C ALA A 22 3.30 -3.38 6.46
N LEU A 23 3.63 -3.34 5.16
CA LEU A 23 3.77 -4.55 4.34
C LEU A 23 5.02 -5.36 4.73
N ILE A 24 6.12 -4.67 5.05
CA ILE A 24 7.32 -5.34 5.59
C ILE A 24 7.00 -5.97 6.96
N ALA A 25 6.33 -5.25 7.85
CA ALA A 25 5.96 -5.76 9.16
C ALA A 25 5.01 -6.96 9.07
N LEU A 26 4.02 -6.90 8.17
CA LEU A 26 3.11 -8.00 7.88
C LEU A 26 3.88 -9.24 7.41
N TYR A 27 4.81 -9.07 6.46
CA TYR A 27 5.65 -10.15 5.97
C TYR A 27 6.48 -10.77 7.10
N LEU A 28 7.19 -9.95 7.89
CA LEU A 28 8.01 -10.44 9.00
C LEU A 28 7.19 -11.14 10.08
N THR A 29 5.99 -10.63 10.38
CA THR A 29 5.06 -11.27 11.34
C THR A 29 4.60 -12.63 10.81
N SER A 30 4.26 -12.72 9.52
CA SER A 30 3.86 -13.98 8.89
C SER A 30 5.01 -15.01 8.85
N TYR A 31 6.24 -14.55 8.57
CA TYR A 31 7.42 -15.39 8.59
C TYR A 31 7.74 -15.87 10.01
N GLY A 32 7.68 -14.97 10.99
CA GLY A 32 7.82 -15.31 12.41
C GLY A 32 6.79 -16.34 12.88
N ALA A 33 5.54 -16.21 12.46
CA ALA A 33 4.48 -17.18 12.75
C ALA A 33 4.78 -18.57 12.15
N ARG A 34 5.31 -18.62 10.91
CA ARG A 34 5.74 -19.89 10.29
C ARG A 34 6.96 -20.51 10.98
N CYS A 35 7.90 -19.69 11.45
CA CYS A 35 9.03 -20.15 12.25
C CYS A 35 8.58 -20.70 13.61
N ALA A 36 7.63 -20.04 14.27
CA ALA A 36 7.06 -20.54 15.52
C ALA A 36 6.28 -21.85 15.32
N ASP A 37 5.48 -21.94 14.26
CA ASP A 37 4.72 -23.15 13.92
C ASP A 37 5.63 -24.34 13.59
N SER A 38 6.69 -24.12 12.80
CA SER A 38 7.68 -25.16 12.49
C SER A 38 8.46 -25.59 13.73
N TRP A 39 8.83 -24.65 14.61
CA TRP A 39 9.47 -24.96 15.90
C TRP A 39 8.57 -25.80 16.80
N LEU A 40 7.30 -25.45 16.93
CA LEU A 40 6.32 -26.22 17.72
C LEU A 40 6.11 -27.64 17.17
N LYS A 41 6.21 -27.83 15.86
CA LYS A 41 6.06 -29.12 15.19
C LYS A 41 7.38 -29.91 15.07
N GLY A 42 8.50 -29.38 15.57
CA GLY A 42 9.82 -30.01 15.44
C GLY A 42 10.30 -30.16 13.99
N GLN A 43 9.76 -29.34 13.07
CA GLN A 43 10.08 -29.36 11.66
C GLN A 43 11.26 -28.42 11.34
N PRO A 44 12.00 -28.67 10.24
CA PRO A 44 13.04 -27.75 9.81
C PRO A 44 12.46 -26.36 9.53
N MET A 45 13.18 -25.32 9.97
CA MET A 45 12.78 -23.93 9.74
C MET A 45 12.75 -23.58 8.25
N PRO A 46 11.82 -22.71 7.82
CA PRO A 46 11.74 -22.28 6.42
C PRO A 46 12.96 -21.46 5.99
N THR A 47 13.78 -22.02 5.09
CA THR A 47 14.94 -21.37 4.45
C THR A 47 14.54 -20.51 3.25
N ASP A 48 13.45 -19.76 3.37
CA ASP A 48 13.04 -18.83 2.31
C ASP A 48 14.03 -17.67 2.19
N ARG A 49 14.23 -17.16 0.96
CA ARG A 49 15.04 -15.97 0.74
C ARG A 49 14.28 -14.74 1.23
N VAL A 50 14.49 -14.37 2.50
CA VAL A 50 13.79 -13.25 3.17
C VAL A 50 14.03 -11.90 2.48
N LYS A 51 15.28 -11.64 2.02
CA LYS A 51 15.67 -10.37 1.39
C LYS A 51 14.82 -9.98 0.16
N PRO A 52 14.66 -10.84 -0.88
CA PRO A 52 13.83 -10.47 -2.03
C PRO A 52 12.35 -10.31 -1.67
N HIS A 53 11.84 -11.06 -0.70
CA HIS A 53 10.45 -10.89 -0.25
C HIS A 53 10.23 -9.55 0.45
N ILE A 54 11.18 -9.09 1.26
CA ILE A 54 11.15 -7.74 1.85
C ILE A 54 11.16 -6.68 0.75
N ALA A 55 11.97 -6.85 -0.30
CA ALA A 55 12.01 -5.90 -1.42
C ALA A 55 10.67 -5.84 -2.17
N ILE A 56 10.04 -6.99 -2.42
CA ILE A 56 8.71 -7.07 -3.05
C ILE A 56 7.64 -6.44 -2.14
N ALA A 57 7.67 -6.76 -0.84
CA ALA A 57 6.74 -6.19 0.13
C ALA A 57 6.88 -4.67 0.24
N ALA A 58 8.12 -4.15 0.20
CA ALA A 58 8.39 -2.72 0.18
C ALA A 58 7.84 -2.06 -1.09
N LEU A 59 8.06 -2.66 -2.27
CA LEU A 59 7.51 -2.14 -3.53
C LEU A 59 5.98 -2.11 -3.51
N LEU A 60 5.34 -3.19 -3.07
CA LEU A 60 3.88 -3.25 -2.95
C LEU A 60 3.35 -2.23 -1.93
N GLY A 61 4.03 -2.09 -0.79
CA GLY A 61 3.68 -1.12 0.23
C GLY A 61 3.84 0.33 -0.22
N LEU A 62 4.88 0.62 -1.00
CA LEU A 62 5.07 1.94 -1.61
C LEU A 62 3.93 2.24 -2.60
N ILE A 63 3.63 1.31 -3.50
CA ILE A 63 2.54 1.49 -4.48
C ILE A 63 1.21 1.71 -3.74
N ALA A 64 0.83 0.81 -2.83
CA ALA A 64 -0.42 0.90 -2.10
C ALA A 64 -0.52 2.17 -1.25
N GLY A 65 0.55 2.52 -0.53
CA GLY A 65 0.59 3.70 0.33
C GLY A 65 0.52 5.01 -0.45
N SER A 66 1.16 5.10 -1.62
CA SER A 66 1.07 6.28 -2.49
C SER A 66 -0.33 6.46 -3.10
N PHE A 67 -1.00 5.37 -3.44
CA PHE A 67 -2.39 5.41 -3.91
C PHE A 67 -3.34 5.89 -2.82
N VAL A 68 -3.21 5.35 -1.61
CA VAL A 68 -4.01 5.79 -0.45
C VAL A 68 -3.75 7.26 -0.15
N GLN A 69 -2.50 7.72 -0.26
CA GLN A 69 -2.17 9.11 -0.02
C GLN A 69 -2.90 10.05 -0.97
N GLY A 70 -2.84 9.80 -2.28
CA GLY A 70 -3.51 10.68 -3.23
C GLY A 70 -5.03 10.66 -3.05
N ILE A 71 -5.63 9.52 -2.74
CA ILE A 71 -7.08 9.47 -2.43
C ILE A 71 -7.41 10.34 -1.20
N ILE A 72 -6.56 10.35 -0.17
CA ILE A 72 -6.77 11.18 1.02
C ILE A 72 -6.61 12.66 0.69
N GLU A 73 -5.59 13.02 -0.08
CA GLU A 73 -5.37 14.41 -0.53
C GLU A 73 -6.55 14.91 -1.38
N GLU A 74 -7.00 14.13 -2.35
CA GLU A 74 -8.21 14.42 -3.12
C GLU A 74 -9.44 14.57 -2.22
N ASN A 75 -9.62 13.66 -1.27
CA ASN A 75 -10.76 13.74 -0.35
C ASN A 75 -10.73 14.99 0.52
N ALA A 76 -9.54 15.45 0.92
CA ALA A 76 -9.39 16.70 1.65
C ALA A 76 -9.77 17.90 0.76
N GLU A 77 -9.34 17.92 -0.50
CA GLU A 77 -9.70 18.97 -1.46
C GLU A 77 -11.20 18.99 -1.77
N CYS A 78 -11.81 17.82 -1.99
CA CYS A 78 -13.24 17.69 -2.29
C CYS A 78 -14.11 18.08 -1.09
N ASN A 79 -13.72 17.67 0.13
CA ASN A 79 -14.40 18.11 1.35
C ASN A 79 -14.26 19.62 1.57
N ALA A 80 -13.12 20.22 1.24
CA ALA A 80 -12.94 21.68 1.29
C ALA A 80 -13.88 22.42 0.31
N ARG A 81 -14.26 21.76 -0.80
CA ARG A 81 -15.25 22.26 -1.77
C ARG A 81 -16.70 21.91 -1.40
N GLY A 82 -16.94 21.20 -0.29
CA GLY A 82 -18.26 20.74 0.14
C GLY A 82 -18.88 19.66 -0.76
N GLN A 83 -18.07 19.00 -1.60
CA GLN A 83 -18.51 17.93 -2.50
C GLN A 83 -18.15 16.56 -1.94
N ASN A 84 -18.95 15.55 -2.27
CA ASN A 84 -18.66 14.16 -1.92
C ASN A 84 -17.51 13.62 -2.80
N LEU A 85 -16.61 12.83 -2.19
CA LEU A 85 -15.48 12.18 -2.84
C LEU A 85 -15.80 11.56 -4.22
N PRO A 86 -16.84 10.72 -4.40
CA PRO A 86 -17.12 10.11 -5.70
C PRO A 86 -17.49 11.14 -6.78
N THR A 87 -18.21 12.22 -6.42
CA THR A 87 -18.66 13.23 -7.39
C THR A 87 -17.49 14.07 -7.89
N CYS A 88 -16.61 14.46 -6.97
CA CYS A 88 -15.42 15.26 -7.27
C CYS A 88 -14.37 14.45 -8.06
N LEU A 89 -14.20 13.17 -7.73
CA LEU A 89 -13.31 12.27 -8.48
C LEU A 89 -13.83 12.03 -9.90
N PHE A 90 -15.15 11.90 -10.07
CA PHE A 90 -15.79 11.75 -11.39
C PHE A 90 -15.68 13.03 -12.24
N GLU A 91 -15.86 14.22 -11.64
CA GLU A 91 -15.65 15.50 -12.32
C GLU A 91 -14.19 15.67 -12.78
N ARG A 92 -13.22 15.33 -11.92
CA ARG A 92 -11.81 15.41 -12.28
C ARG A 92 -11.43 14.43 -13.39
N LEU A 93 -11.95 13.20 -13.35
CA LEU A 93 -11.75 12.19 -14.40
C LEU A 93 -12.42 12.56 -15.73
N GLN A 94 -13.51 13.34 -15.71
CA GLN A 94 -14.17 13.86 -16.93
C GLN A 94 -13.47 15.09 -17.54
N GLN A 95 -12.73 15.87 -16.74
CA GLN A 95 -12.03 17.06 -17.21
C GLN A 95 -10.63 16.78 -17.80
N GLN A 96 -10.18 15.53 -17.78
CA GLN A 96 -8.90 15.09 -18.34
C GLN A 96 -9.08 14.45 -19.73
#